data_AF-A0A7J3LKD4-F1
#
_entry.id   AF-A0A7J3LKD4-F1
#
_cell.length_a   1.000
_cell.length_b   1.000
_cell.length_c   1.000
_cell.angle_alpha   90.00
_cell.angle_beta   90.00
_cell.angle_gamma   90.00
#
_symmetry.space_group_name_H-M   'P 1'
#
loop_
_entity.id
_entity.type
_entity.pdbx_description
1 polymer ?
#
loop_
_entity_poly.entity_id
_entity_poly.type
_entity_poly.pdbx_seq_one_letter_code
_entity_poly.pdbx_strand_id
1 'polypeptide(L)'
;MSGRAIWDIVLVGIIFFLLVMLAESIREKPPESLTELYFSDHLSLPDMVNGTVQVSFSVRNLEHTRIAYRADITAELYNAKNNYKNISLDSVLIPLDSGNLSVFSKSYDIKDDFTKLKLKVRLSWDGGTREISFWAKSASQILYYKGLGNGTVECLSYTNYVQSLEKISITATGTDAQGYPIMQVWLDGNKLAEYSVSGTVRFDVMASAGDGTHYLDIAFINDYYDKASGEDRNLYIEQVFALGRPLRPSFIETGKGIKAFDCLDEAKGLQSEGAARYRIVVGGPR
;
A
#
# COMPACT_ATOMS: atom_id res chain seq x y z
N MET A 1 6.64 -54.10 -48.72
CA MET A 1 5.93 -52.94 -49.31
C MET A 1 6.69 -52.49 -50.54
N SER A 2 6.03 -52.38 -51.69
CA SER A 2 6.67 -51.83 -52.90
C SER A 2 6.96 -50.34 -52.66
N GLY A 3 8.05 -49.82 -53.23
CA GLY A 3 8.42 -48.41 -53.07
C GLY A 3 7.28 -47.44 -53.42
N ARG A 4 6.39 -47.83 -54.34
CA ARG A 4 5.18 -47.06 -54.71
C ARG A 4 4.22 -46.83 -53.54
N ALA A 5 3.96 -47.83 -52.71
CA ALA A 5 3.02 -47.71 -51.59
C ALA A 5 3.50 -46.70 -50.52
N ILE A 6 4.82 -46.54 -50.35
CA ILE A 6 5.39 -45.55 -49.42
C ILE A 6 5.19 -44.14 -49.99
N TRP A 7 5.41 -43.97 -51.30
CA TRP A 7 5.21 -42.68 -51.98
C TRP A 7 3.75 -42.23 -51.95
N ASP A 8 2.79 -43.14 -52.12
CA ASP A 8 1.37 -42.82 -52.06
C ASP A 8 0.95 -42.31 -50.67
N ILE A 9 1.46 -42.92 -49.59
CA ILE A 9 1.18 -42.49 -48.20
C ILE A 9 1.77 -41.10 -47.93
N VAL A 10 3.01 -40.85 -48.37
CA VAL A 10 3.67 -39.54 -48.20
C VAL A 10 2.90 -38.46 -48.97
N LEU A 11 2.46 -38.76 -50.19
CA LEU A 11 1.69 -37.83 -51.02
C LEU A 11 0.36 -37.45 -50.35
N VAL A 12 -0.40 -38.44 -49.84
CA VAL A 12 -1.66 -38.20 -49.11
C VAL A 12 -1.42 -37.37 -47.86
N GLY A 13 -0.34 -37.63 -47.11
CA GLY A 13 0.04 -36.85 -45.93
C GLY A 13 0.33 -35.39 -46.26
N ILE A 14 1.05 -35.12 -47.35
CA ILE A 14 1.34 -33.77 -47.82
C ILE A 14 0.06 -33.05 -48.26
N ILE A 15 -0.81 -33.71 -49.03
CA ILE A 15 -2.08 -33.12 -49.48
C ILE A 15 -2.97 -32.78 -48.28
N PHE A 16 -3.09 -33.69 -47.30
CA PHE A 16 -3.87 -33.44 -46.09
C PHE A 16 -3.29 -32.26 -45.29
N PHE A 17 -1.98 -32.22 -45.09
CA PHE A 17 -1.32 -31.09 -44.42
C PHE A 17 -1.55 -29.76 -45.13
N LEU A 18 -1.46 -29.73 -46.47
CA LEU A 18 -1.75 -28.54 -47.26
C LEU A 18 -3.22 -28.12 -47.17
N LEU A 19 -4.17 -29.07 -47.14
CA LEU A 19 -5.59 -28.77 -46.94
C LEU A 19 -5.89 -28.20 -45.55
N VAL A 20 -5.23 -28.70 -44.50
CA VAL A 20 -5.34 -28.14 -43.14
C VAL A 20 -4.76 -26.73 -43.09
N MET A 21 -3.58 -26.52 -43.67
CA MET A 21 -2.96 -25.19 -43.75
C MET A 21 -3.82 -24.20 -44.56
N LEU A 22 -4.46 -24.66 -45.65
CA LEU A 22 -5.37 -23.85 -46.45
C LEU A 22 -6.68 -23.55 -45.69
N ALA A 23 -7.22 -24.52 -44.96
CA ALA A 23 -8.40 -24.30 -44.12
C ALA A 23 -8.11 -23.29 -43.01
N GLU A 24 -6.93 -23.34 -42.39
CA GLU A 24 -6.48 -22.35 -41.40
C GLU A 24 -6.18 -20.98 -42.04
N SER A 25 -5.71 -20.92 -43.30
CA SER A 25 -5.46 -19.64 -43.98
C SER A 25 -6.74 -18.94 -44.46
N ILE A 26 -7.84 -19.69 -44.63
CA ILE A 26 -9.15 -19.16 -45.01
C ILE A 26 -9.98 -18.77 -43.77
N ARG A 27 -9.56 -19.15 -42.55
CA ARG A 27 -10.19 -18.62 -41.33
C ARG A 27 -9.92 -17.12 -41.27
N GLU A 28 -10.95 -16.34 -41.58
CA GLU A 28 -10.95 -14.91 -41.33
C GLU A 28 -10.58 -14.71 -39.86
N LYS A 29 -9.46 -14.02 -39.62
CA LYS A 29 -9.14 -13.57 -38.27
C LYS A 29 -10.34 -12.76 -37.80
N PRO A 30 -10.87 -13.02 -36.59
CA PRO A 30 -11.93 -12.17 -36.07
C PRO A 30 -11.43 -10.72 -36.14
N PRO A 31 -12.28 -9.78 -36.60
CA PRO A 31 -11.87 -8.39 -36.75
C PRO A 31 -11.28 -7.92 -35.42
N GLU A 32 -10.07 -7.36 -35.46
CA GLU A 32 -9.47 -6.80 -34.26
C GLU A 32 -10.35 -5.65 -33.79
N SER A 33 -10.82 -5.74 -32.55
CA SER A 33 -11.61 -4.68 -31.95
C SER A 33 -10.85 -3.37 -31.96
N LEU A 34 -11.46 -2.36 -32.55
CA LEU A 34 -10.95 -0.98 -32.59
C LEU A 34 -11.29 -0.22 -31.30
N THR A 35 -12.13 -0.75 -30.42
CA THR A 35 -12.52 -0.11 -29.15
C THR A 35 -11.29 0.19 -28.28
N GLU A 36 -11.17 1.45 -27.85
CA GLU A 36 -10.13 1.90 -26.93
C GLU A 36 -10.68 1.95 -25.49
N LEU A 37 -9.90 1.43 -24.55
CA LEU A 37 -10.14 1.49 -23.11
C LEU A 37 -8.86 1.95 -22.42
N TYR A 38 -8.93 3.05 -21.67
CA TYR A 38 -7.78 3.61 -20.95
C TYR A 38 -8.22 4.38 -19.71
N PHE A 39 -7.31 4.54 -18.74
CA PHE A 39 -7.54 5.43 -17.60
C PHE A 39 -7.53 6.88 -18.09
N SER A 40 -8.54 7.65 -17.69
CA SER A 40 -8.73 9.03 -18.19
C SER A 40 -7.53 9.92 -17.88
N ASP A 41 -6.86 9.67 -16.75
CA ASP A 41 -5.54 10.21 -16.43
C ASP A 41 -4.70 9.10 -15.82
N HIS A 42 -3.84 8.50 -16.63
CA HIS A 42 -2.96 7.40 -16.21
C HIS A 42 -1.72 7.89 -15.44
N LEU A 43 -1.42 9.19 -15.50
CA LEU A 43 -0.26 9.78 -14.82
C LEU A 43 -0.57 10.20 -13.38
N SER A 44 -1.86 10.32 -13.03
CA SER A 44 -2.33 10.66 -11.68
C SER A 44 -3.03 9.51 -10.96
N LEU A 45 -2.80 8.26 -11.39
CA LEU A 45 -3.32 7.09 -10.69
C LEU A 45 -2.79 7.03 -9.26
N PRO A 46 -3.63 6.70 -8.27
CA PRO A 46 -3.22 6.72 -6.87
C PRO A 46 -2.29 5.54 -6.57
N ASP A 47 -1.08 5.85 -6.11
CA ASP A 47 -0.15 4.84 -5.57
C ASP A 47 -0.60 4.31 -4.19
N MET A 48 -1.42 5.09 -3.47
CA MET A 48 -1.88 4.84 -2.10
C MET A 48 -3.40 5.13 -1.97
N VAL A 49 -4.15 4.27 -1.27
CA VAL A 49 -5.63 4.34 -1.15
C VAL A 49 -6.08 4.24 0.31
N ASN A 50 -6.72 5.27 0.87
CA ASN A 50 -7.16 5.31 2.27
C ASN A 50 -8.63 4.86 2.42
N GLY A 51 -8.92 3.60 2.10
CA GLY A 51 -10.28 3.07 2.19
C GLY A 51 -11.26 3.59 1.12
N THR A 52 -10.96 4.66 0.39
CA THR A 52 -11.74 5.11 -0.77
C THR A 52 -10.84 5.24 -2.00
N VAL A 53 -11.24 4.65 -3.12
CA VAL A 53 -10.54 4.74 -4.40
C VAL A 53 -11.41 5.44 -5.44
N GLN A 54 -10.86 6.48 -6.07
CA GLN A 54 -11.48 7.11 -7.24
C GLN A 54 -11.03 6.37 -8.49
N VAL A 55 -12.00 5.96 -9.30
CA VAL A 55 -11.75 5.31 -10.59
C VAL A 55 -12.25 6.25 -11.67
N SER A 56 -11.39 6.53 -12.66
CA SER A 56 -11.76 7.30 -13.85
C SER A 56 -11.22 6.62 -15.09
N PHE A 57 -12.10 6.21 -16.00
CA PHE A 57 -11.72 5.58 -17.26
C PHE A 57 -12.56 6.09 -18.42
N SER A 58 -12.03 5.90 -19.61
CA SER A 58 -12.55 6.37 -20.87
C SER A 58 -12.77 5.18 -21.81
N VAL A 59 -13.91 5.16 -22.49
CA VAL A 59 -14.25 4.16 -23.50
C VAL A 59 -14.57 4.87 -24.80
N ARG A 60 -13.83 4.53 -25.87
CA ARG A 60 -14.07 5.06 -27.21
C ARG A 60 -14.53 3.94 -28.15
N ASN A 61 -15.75 4.08 -28.67
CA ASN A 61 -16.29 3.09 -29.61
C ASN A 61 -15.77 3.38 -31.03
N LEU A 62 -14.99 2.47 -31.59
CA LEU A 62 -14.52 2.56 -32.98
C LEU A 62 -15.05 1.40 -33.85
N GLU A 63 -16.08 0.67 -33.41
CA GLU A 63 -16.59 -0.54 -34.05
C GLU A 63 -17.59 -0.27 -35.20
N HIS A 64 -17.65 0.97 -35.72
CA HIS A 64 -18.55 1.40 -36.81
C HIS A 64 -20.05 1.15 -36.60
N THR A 65 -20.47 0.69 -35.42
CA THR A 65 -21.85 0.46 -35.02
C THR A 65 -22.08 0.91 -33.58
N ARG A 66 -23.35 1.04 -33.19
CA ARG A 66 -23.71 1.32 -31.79
C ARG A 66 -23.52 0.06 -30.96
N ILE A 67 -22.82 0.18 -29.84
CA ILE A 67 -22.54 -0.94 -28.93
C ILE A 67 -22.94 -0.56 -27.51
N ALA A 68 -23.50 -1.52 -26.78
CA ALA A 68 -23.72 -1.43 -25.35
C ALA A 68 -22.62 -2.19 -24.62
N TYR A 69 -21.63 -1.47 -24.10
CA TYR A 69 -20.54 -2.08 -23.35
C TYR A 69 -20.97 -2.33 -21.91
N ARG A 70 -20.61 -3.47 -21.34
CA ARG A 70 -20.67 -3.72 -19.90
C ARG A 70 -19.29 -3.51 -19.31
N ALA A 71 -19.15 -2.55 -18.40
CA ALA A 71 -17.94 -2.33 -17.63
C ALA A 71 -18.12 -2.88 -16.21
N ASP A 72 -17.38 -3.93 -15.89
CA ASP A 72 -17.30 -4.52 -14.55
C ASP A 72 -16.05 -3.96 -13.83
N ILE A 73 -16.28 -3.29 -12.70
CA ILE A 73 -15.22 -2.74 -11.86
C ILE A 73 -15.03 -3.67 -10.68
N THR A 74 -13.82 -4.23 -10.57
CA THR A 74 -13.46 -5.19 -9.52
C THR A 74 -12.14 -4.83 -8.87
N ALA A 75 -11.90 -5.36 -7.68
CA ALA A 75 -10.65 -5.18 -6.95
C ALA A 75 -10.14 -6.52 -6.40
N GLU A 76 -8.84 -6.76 -6.56
CA GLU A 76 -8.10 -7.80 -5.84
C GLU A 76 -7.43 -7.18 -4.62
N LEU A 77 -7.82 -7.63 -3.44
CA LEU A 77 -7.30 -7.18 -2.15
C LEU A 77 -6.30 -8.20 -1.65
N TYR A 78 -5.02 -7.84 -1.63
CA TYR A 78 -3.93 -8.69 -1.18
C TYR A 78 -3.61 -8.43 0.29
N ASN A 79 -3.37 -9.50 1.05
CA ASN A 79 -2.87 -9.39 2.43
C ASN A 79 -1.33 -9.45 2.49
N ALA A 80 -0.76 -9.37 3.70
CA ALA A 80 0.69 -9.43 3.92
C ALA A 80 1.36 -10.73 3.42
N LYS A 81 0.61 -11.83 3.34
CA LYS A 81 1.07 -13.13 2.83
C LYS A 81 0.89 -13.28 1.32
N ASN A 82 0.50 -12.21 0.62
CA ASN A 82 0.22 -12.18 -0.81
C ASN A 82 -0.95 -13.08 -1.27
N ASN A 83 -1.80 -13.50 -0.34
CA ASN A 83 -3.09 -14.09 -0.68
C ASN A 83 -4.07 -12.97 -1.02
N TYR A 84 -5.00 -13.20 -1.95
CA TYR A 84 -5.94 -12.17 -2.36
C TYR A 84 -7.42 -12.58 -2.25
N LYS A 85 -8.27 -11.59 -2.03
CA LYS A 85 -9.73 -11.66 -2.10
C LYS A 85 -10.22 -10.81 -3.27
N ASN A 86 -11.09 -11.35 -4.11
CA ASN A 86 -11.78 -10.59 -5.15
C ASN A 86 -13.04 -9.92 -4.57
N ILE A 87 -13.25 -8.66 -4.89
CA ILE A 87 -14.49 -7.94 -4.61
C ILE A 87 -15.02 -7.28 -5.88
N SER A 88 -16.35 -7.25 -6.02
CA SER A 88 -17.04 -6.52 -7.09
C SER A 88 -17.45 -5.14 -6.56
N LEU A 89 -17.07 -4.09 -7.27
CA LEU A 89 -17.35 -2.71 -6.88
C LEU A 89 -18.55 -2.15 -7.64
N ASP A 90 -18.65 -2.45 -8.93
CA ASP A 90 -19.75 -1.96 -9.79
C ASP A 90 -19.86 -2.75 -11.09
N SER A 91 -21.02 -2.64 -11.74
CA SER A 91 -21.23 -3.08 -13.12
C SER A 91 -22.14 -2.08 -13.82
N VAL A 92 -21.64 -1.43 -14.87
CA VAL A 92 -22.35 -0.37 -15.59
C VAL A 92 -22.49 -0.69 -17.07
N LEU A 93 -23.66 -0.40 -17.64
CA LEU A 93 -23.90 -0.44 -19.08
C LEU A 93 -23.65 0.93 -19.69
N ILE A 94 -22.83 0.97 -20.73
CA ILE A 94 -22.39 2.18 -21.42
C ILE A 94 -22.79 2.04 -22.90
N PRO A 95 -23.98 2.51 -23.29
CA PRO A 95 -24.38 2.57 -24.70
C PRO A 95 -23.61 3.69 -25.41
N LEU A 96 -22.92 3.35 -26.50
CA LEU A 96 -22.11 4.29 -27.26
C LEU A 96 -22.36 4.12 -28.76
N ASP A 97 -22.69 5.22 -29.43
CA ASP A 97 -22.67 5.28 -30.89
C ASP A 97 -21.23 5.23 -31.40
N SER A 98 -21.04 4.87 -32.68
CA SER A 98 -19.72 4.81 -33.29
C SER A 98 -19.02 6.17 -33.27
N GLY A 99 -17.73 6.17 -32.96
CA GLY A 99 -16.87 7.35 -32.86
C GLY A 99 -16.97 8.10 -31.52
N ASN A 100 -18.00 7.83 -30.71
CA ASN A 100 -18.24 8.54 -29.46
C ASN A 100 -17.32 8.04 -28.33
N LEU A 101 -17.00 8.98 -27.44
CA LEU A 101 -16.26 8.76 -26.20
C LEU A 101 -17.20 8.91 -25.01
N SER A 102 -17.12 7.99 -24.04
CA SER A 102 -17.72 8.15 -22.73
C SER A 102 -16.64 8.11 -21.65
N VAL A 103 -16.77 8.99 -20.66
CA VAL A 103 -15.91 9.05 -19.48
C VAL A 103 -16.73 8.62 -18.27
N PHE A 104 -16.26 7.59 -17.58
CA PHE A 104 -16.84 7.15 -16.32
C PHE A 104 -15.92 7.58 -15.19
N SER A 105 -16.48 8.24 -14.17
CA SER A 105 -15.75 8.53 -12.93
C SER A 105 -16.64 8.30 -11.71
N LYS A 106 -16.14 7.52 -10.75
CA LYS A 106 -16.84 7.20 -9.52
C LYS A 106 -15.85 6.84 -8.42
N SER A 107 -16.22 7.16 -7.18
CA SER A 107 -15.47 6.75 -5.98
C SER A 107 -16.11 5.52 -5.35
N TYR A 108 -15.27 4.62 -4.86
CA TYR A 108 -15.68 3.37 -4.21
C TYR A 108 -15.03 3.25 -2.83
N ASP A 109 -15.84 2.95 -1.83
CA ASP A 109 -15.35 2.64 -0.49
C ASP A 109 -14.98 1.16 -0.39
N ILE A 110 -13.71 0.90 -0.13
CA ILE A 110 -13.13 -0.41 0.11
C ILE A 110 -13.15 -0.67 1.61
N LYS A 111 -14.08 -1.52 2.05
CA LYS A 111 -14.32 -1.80 3.47
C LYS A 111 -13.44 -2.93 4.04
N ASP A 112 -12.86 -3.74 3.17
CA ASP A 112 -12.00 -4.87 3.54
C ASP A 112 -10.54 -4.40 3.67
N ASP A 113 -9.79 -4.96 4.62
CA ASP A 113 -8.37 -4.65 4.82
C ASP A 113 -7.50 -5.22 3.68
N PHE A 114 -6.46 -4.49 3.30
CA PHE A 114 -5.49 -4.91 2.29
C PHE A 114 -4.13 -4.24 2.48
N THR A 115 -3.07 -4.90 2.02
CA THR A 115 -1.73 -4.29 1.89
C THR A 115 -1.52 -3.76 0.47
N LYS A 116 -2.04 -4.47 -0.53
CA LYS A 116 -2.06 -4.06 -1.94
C LYS A 116 -3.45 -4.25 -2.53
N LEU A 117 -3.81 -3.33 -3.40
CA LEU A 117 -5.02 -3.32 -4.19
C LEU A 117 -4.62 -3.43 -5.65
N LYS A 118 -5.22 -4.35 -6.40
CA LYS A 118 -5.23 -4.28 -7.86
C LYS A 118 -6.63 -3.96 -8.32
N LEU A 119 -6.85 -2.73 -8.80
CA LEU A 119 -8.13 -2.33 -9.33
C LEU A 119 -8.19 -2.66 -10.82
N LYS A 120 -9.31 -3.28 -11.24
CA LYS A 120 -9.52 -3.72 -12.62
C LYS A 120 -10.82 -3.15 -13.17
N VAL A 121 -10.75 -2.71 -14.41
CA VAL A 121 -11.92 -2.37 -15.22
C VAL A 121 -11.94 -3.34 -16.40
N ARG A 122 -12.95 -4.22 -16.42
CA ARG A 122 -13.18 -5.15 -17.52
C ARG A 122 -14.35 -4.68 -18.35
N LEU A 123 -14.09 -4.39 -19.62
CA LEU A 123 -15.10 -4.04 -20.60
C LEU A 123 -15.46 -5.28 -21.42
N SER A 124 -16.76 -5.53 -21.61
CA SER A 124 -17.26 -6.67 -22.40
C SER A 124 -18.42 -6.25 -23.32
N TRP A 125 -18.45 -6.85 -24.51
CA TRP A 125 -19.51 -6.71 -25.52
C TRP A 125 -19.48 -7.92 -26.46
N ASP A 126 -20.43 -8.00 -27.40
CA ASP A 126 -20.58 -9.16 -28.30
C ASP A 126 -19.35 -9.42 -29.19
N GLY A 127 -18.54 -8.39 -29.45
CA GLY A 127 -17.33 -8.48 -30.27
C GLY A 127 -16.05 -8.72 -29.47
N GLY A 128 -16.09 -8.80 -28.14
CA GLY A 128 -14.90 -9.12 -27.35
C GLY A 128 -14.87 -8.56 -25.93
N THR A 129 -13.67 -8.61 -25.35
CA THR A 129 -13.38 -8.07 -24.01
C THR A 129 -12.06 -7.29 -24.01
N ARG A 130 -11.99 -6.28 -23.15
CA ARG A 130 -10.77 -5.51 -22.85
C ARG A 130 -10.65 -5.33 -21.34
N GLU A 131 -9.43 -5.25 -20.84
CA GLU A 131 -9.18 -5.05 -19.41
C GLU A 131 -8.04 -4.05 -19.23
N ILE A 132 -8.23 -3.10 -18.31
CA ILE A 132 -7.16 -2.25 -17.79
C ILE A 132 -7.10 -2.44 -16.28
N SER A 133 -5.91 -2.28 -15.71
CA SER A 133 -5.73 -2.37 -14.26
C SER A 133 -4.60 -1.48 -13.79
N PHE A 134 -4.67 -1.06 -12.53
CA PHE A 134 -3.55 -0.43 -11.84
C PHE A 134 -3.42 -0.99 -10.44
N TRP A 135 -2.23 -0.81 -9.88
CA TRP A 135 -1.91 -1.21 -8.51
C TRP A 135 -1.89 0.02 -7.61
N ALA A 136 -2.44 -0.15 -6.42
CA ALA A 136 -2.28 0.79 -5.32
C ALA A 136 -1.94 0.02 -4.05
N LYS A 137 -1.40 0.72 -3.05
CA LYS A 137 -1.20 0.17 -1.71
C LYS A 137 -2.23 0.78 -0.77
N SER A 138 -2.52 0.11 0.35
CA SER A 138 -3.37 0.75 1.35
C SER A 138 -2.65 1.94 1.98
N ALA A 139 -3.36 3.06 2.08
CA ALA A 139 -2.95 4.23 2.82
C ALA A 139 -3.35 4.18 4.30
N SER A 140 -3.78 3.01 4.81
CA SER A 140 -3.61 2.63 6.22
C SER A 140 -2.11 2.49 6.64
N GLN A 141 -1.21 3.05 5.81
CA GLN A 141 -0.27 4.14 6.15
C GLN A 141 1.17 3.64 6.33
N ILE A 142 2.05 3.87 5.36
CA ILE A 142 3.50 3.78 5.57
C ILE A 142 4.01 5.15 6.00
N LEU A 143 4.47 5.27 7.25
CA LEU A 143 5.32 6.39 7.65
C LEU A 143 6.76 6.05 7.28
N TYR A 144 7.39 6.90 6.46
CA TYR A 144 8.76 6.70 6.00
C TYR A 144 9.74 7.18 7.08
N TYR A 145 10.49 6.26 7.69
CA TYR A 145 11.57 6.60 8.61
C TYR A 145 12.90 6.50 7.88
N LYS A 146 13.58 7.63 7.68
CA LYS A 146 14.91 7.66 7.07
C LYS A 146 15.96 7.03 8.01
N GLY A 147 16.03 5.70 8.03
CA GLY A 147 16.99 4.92 8.83
C GLY A 147 16.38 3.86 9.74
N LEU A 148 15.05 3.85 9.95
CA LEU A 148 14.36 2.94 10.86
C LEU A 148 13.23 2.13 10.21
N GLY A 149 13.15 2.10 8.87
CA GLY A 149 12.21 1.28 8.11
C GLY A 149 10.87 1.96 7.80
N ASN A 150 9.93 1.19 7.24
CA ASN A 150 8.60 1.64 6.84
C ASN A 150 7.58 0.98 7.77
N GLY A 151 6.79 1.73 8.53
CA GLY A 151 5.83 1.17 9.49
C GLY A 151 4.38 1.39 9.07
N THR A 152 3.50 0.40 9.33
CA THR A 152 2.05 0.51 9.11
C THR A 152 1.35 1.22 10.28
N VAL A 153 0.18 1.82 10.06
CA VAL A 153 -0.51 2.65 11.08
C VAL A 153 -1.84 2.05 11.53
N GLU A 154 -2.01 0.75 11.29
CA GLU A 154 -3.25 0.03 11.57
C GLU A 154 -3.58 -0.06 13.07
N CYS A 155 -2.68 0.32 13.97
CA CYS A 155 -2.85 0.08 15.43
C CYS A 155 -2.85 1.34 16.27
N LEU A 156 -3.28 2.46 15.70
CA LEU A 156 -3.42 3.70 16.47
C LEU A 156 -4.62 3.65 17.43
N SER A 157 -4.42 3.02 18.58
CA SER A 157 -5.47 2.85 19.59
C SER A 157 -5.84 4.15 20.31
N TYR A 158 -4.91 5.11 20.39
CA TYR A 158 -5.08 6.36 21.15
C TYR A 158 -4.75 7.59 20.30
N THR A 159 -5.62 8.61 20.40
CA THR A 159 -5.43 9.92 19.75
C THR A 159 -5.23 10.99 20.81
N ASN A 160 -4.10 11.68 20.74
CA ASN A 160 -3.82 12.84 21.58
C ASN A 160 -4.31 14.10 20.87
N TYR A 161 -5.02 14.98 21.57
CA TYR A 161 -5.42 16.28 21.03
C TYR A 161 -4.55 17.38 21.65
N VAL A 162 -4.03 18.31 20.87
CA VAL A 162 -3.24 19.43 21.35
C VAL A 162 -3.63 20.71 20.61
N GLN A 163 -3.45 21.86 21.24
CA GLN A 163 -3.78 23.15 20.61
C GLN A 163 -2.69 23.60 19.63
N SER A 164 -1.42 23.42 20.00
CA SER A 164 -0.27 23.56 19.09
C SER A 164 0.80 22.52 19.45
N LEU A 165 1.75 22.30 18.54
CA LEU A 165 2.86 21.38 18.72
C LEU A 165 4.18 22.09 18.43
N GLU A 166 4.66 22.85 19.41
CA GLU A 166 5.90 23.65 19.34
C GLU A 166 7.08 23.00 20.08
N LYS A 167 6.76 22.18 21.08
CA LYS A 167 7.74 21.49 21.92
C LYS A 167 7.18 20.18 22.44
N ILE A 168 8.03 19.16 22.40
CA ILE A 168 7.78 17.84 22.98
C ILE A 168 8.77 17.64 24.11
N SER A 169 8.28 17.38 25.32
CA SER A 169 9.12 17.02 26.45
C SER A 169 9.04 15.53 26.70
N ILE A 170 10.18 14.86 26.78
CA ILE A 170 10.30 13.41 26.96
C ILE A 170 11.11 13.15 28.22
N THR A 171 10.56 12.42 29.18
CA THR A 171 11.33 11.82 30.27
C THR A 171 11.62 10.38 29.89
N ALA A 172 12.90 10.00 29.85
CA ALA A 172 13.31 8.65 29.51
C ALA A 172 14.44 8.18 30.42
N THR A 173 14.50 6.86 30.63
CA THR A 173 15.53 6.18 31.42
C THR A 173 16.30 5.20 30.53
N GLY A 174 17.64 5.24 30.57
CA GLY A 174 18.48 4.31 29.83
C GLY A 174 19.44 3.50 30.71
N THR A 175 19.62 2.23 30.37
CA THR A 175 20.61 1.34 31.03
C THR A 175 21.86 1.17 30.17
N ASP A 176 23.02 1.21 30.81
CA ASP A 176 24.30 0.99 30.13
C ASP A 176 24.54 -0.50 29.89
N ALA A 177 24.99 -0.84 28.69
CA ALA A 177 25.62 -2.11 28.37
C ALA A 177 26.51 -1.87 27.15
N GLN A 178 27.83 -1.71 27.37
CA GLN A 178 28.79 -1.21 26.37
C GLN A 178 28.38 0.11 25.70
N GLY A 179 27.83 1.05 26.47
CA GLY A 179 27.28 2.32 26.00
C GLY A 179 25.77 2.41 26.29
N TYR A 180 25.30 3.65 26.37
CA TYR A 180 23.90 3.97 26.64
C TYR A 180 23.02 3.86 25.40
N PRO A 181 21.70 3.66 25.57
CA PRO A 181 20.74 3.68 24.47
C PRO A 181 20.72 5.03 23.76
N ILE A 182 20.56 4.96 22.45
CA ILE A 182 20.36 6.09 21.55
C ILE A 182 18.87 6.16 21.26
N MET A 183 18.25 7.24 21.73
CA MET A 183 16.87 7.60 21.47
C MET A 183 16.81 8.58 20.30
N GLN A 184 16.05 8.25 19.26
CA GLN A 184 15.71 9.18 18.18
C GLN A 184 14.26 9.64 18.29
N VAL A 185 14.02 10.91 17.96
CA VAL A 185 12.68 11.52 17.97
C VAL A 185 12.34 11.97 16.56
N TRP A 186 11.17 11.56 16.08
CA TRP A 186 10.70 11.79 14.72
C TRP A 186 9.31 12.41 14.73
N LEU A 187 9.01 13.26 13.75
CA LEU A 187 7.69 13.81 13.51
C LEU A 187 7.38 13.71 12.03
N ASP A 188 6.29 12.99 11.69
CA ASP A 188 5.85 12.75 10.32
C ASP A 188 6.97 12.21 9.42
N GLY A 189 7.80 11.31 9.96
CA GLY A 189 8.94 10.72 9.24
C GLY A 189 10.20 11.58 9.19
N ASN A 190 10.19 12.79 9.74
CA ASN A 190 11.37 13.67 9.81
C ASN A 190 12.06 13.56 11.17
N LYS A 191 13.38 13.31 11.18
CA LYS A 191 14.15 13.25 12.44
C LYS A 191 14.26 14.65 13.04
N LEU A 192 13.75 14.83 14.25
CA LEU A 192 13.88 16.07 15.02
C LEU A 192 15.13 16.06 15.89
N ALA A 193 15.43 14.93 16.54
CA ALA A 193 16.54 14.85 17.49
C ALA A 193 17.06 13.41 17.67
N GLU A 194 18.26 13.32 18.26
CA GLU A 194 18.93 12.08 18.65
C GLU A 194 19.72 12.32 19.93
N TYR A 195 19.54 11.45 20.93
CA TYR A 195 20.15 11.58 22.25
C TYR A 195 20.69 10.24 22.74
N SER A 196 21.83 10.27 23.43
CA SER A 196 22.26 9.18 24.30
C SER A 196 21.60 9.35 25.67
N VAL A 197 20.93 8.31 26.18
CA VAL A 197 20.13 8.39 27.41
C VAL A 197 20.84 7.68 28.56
N SER A 198 21.49 8.45 29.43
CA SER A 198 22.21 7.95 30.60
C SER A 198 21.39 8.15 31.88
N GLY A 199 20.85 7.07 32.44
CA GLY A 199 19.92 7.16 33.56
C GLY A 199 18.62 7.88 33.19
N THR A 200 17.91 8.42 34.18
CA THR A 200 16.65 9.16 33.96
C THR A 200 16.91 10.62 33.63
N VAL A 201 16.53 11.05 32.42
CA VAL A 201 16.77 12.40 31.91
C VAL A 201 15.51 12.94 31.24
N ARG A 202 15.30 14.25 31.33
CA ARG A 202 14.28 14.98 30.57
C ARG A 202 14.90 15.68 29.37
N PHE A 203 14.33 15.44 28.19
CA PHE A 203 14.68 16.05 26.92
C PHE A 203 13.56 16.97 26.45
N ASP A 204 13.92 18.15 25.96
CA ASP A 204 12.99 19.08 25.32
C ASP A 204 13.35 19.17 23.83
N VAL A 205 12.44 18.71 22.98
CA VAL A 205 12.61 18.64 21.52
C VAL A 205 11.71 19.69 20.88
N MET A 206 12.30 20.58 20.10
CA MET A 206 11.54 21.53 19.30
C MET A 206 10.81 20.77 18.19
N ALA A 207 9.51 21.00 18.09
CA ALA A 207 8.65 20.41 17.08
C ALA A 207 7.85 21.56 16.45
N SER A 208 7.44 21.42 15.20
CA SER A 208 6.53 22.40 14.58
C SER A 208 5.63 21.66 13.62
N ALA A 209 4.35 21.61 13.95
CA ALA A 209 3.31 21.07 13.10
C ALA A 209 2.15 22.08 13.01
N GLY A 210 1.60 22.23 11.80
CA GLY A 210 0.37 22.96 11.59
C GLY A 210 -0.85 22.18 12.10
N ASP A 211 -2.04 22.70 11.84
CA ASP A 211 -3.28 21.98 12.15
C ASP A 211 -3.37 20.69 11.33
N GLY A 212 -3.83 19.61 11.96
CA GLY A 212 -3.94 18.31 11.30
C GLY A 212 -3.60 17.12 12.19
N THR A 213 -3.54 15.94 11.56
CA THR A 213 -3.08 14.70 12.21
C THR A 213 -1.60 14.50 11.94
N HIS A 214 -0.83 14.25 13.00
CA HIS A 214 0.61 14.07 13.00
C HIS A 214 1.00 12.83 13.79
N TYR A 215 2.19 12.32 13.49
CA TYR A 215 2.76 11.13 14.11
C TYR A 215 4.11 11.45 14.71
N LEU A 216 4.16 11.40 16.04
CA LEU A 216 5.40 11.47 16.79
C LEU A 216 5.88 10.04 17.07
N ASP A 217 7.14 9.78 16.78
CA ASP A 217 7.78 8.51 17.08
C ASP A 217 9.02 8.72 17.93
N ILE A 218 9.18 7.84 18.91
CA ILE A 218 10.36 7.78 19.77
C ILE A 218 10.93 6.38 19.61
N ALA A 219 12.16 6.28 19.09
CA ALA A 219 12.77 5.02 18.72
C ALA A 219 14.06 4.75 19.49
N PHE A 220 14.26 3.49 19.87
CA PHE A 220 15.51 2.95 20.41
C PHE A 220 16.23 2.18 19.29
N ILE A 221 17.48 2.57 18.97
CA ILE A 221 18.08 2.24 17.67
C ILE A 221 19.42 1.51 17.71
N ASN A 222 19.96 1.27 18.89
CA ASN A 222 21.25 0.62 19.08
C ASN A 222 21.12 -0.43 20.17
N ASP A 223 20.28 -1.44 19.98
CA ASP A 223 20.12 -2.48 20.99
C ASP A 223 21.43 -3.23 21.23
N TYR A 224 21.63 -3.69 22.46
CA TYR A 224 22.76 -4.54 22.83
C TYR A 224 22.40 -5.41 24.03
N TYR A 225 22.54 -6.72 23.84
CA TYR A 225 22.41 -7.72 24.88
C TYR A 225 23.63 -8.65 24.87
N ASP A 226 24.33 -8.73 26.00
CA ASP A 226 25.41 -9.69 26.21
C ASP A 226 24.92 -10.87 27.05
N LYS A 227 24.74 -12.01 26.39
CA LYS A 227 24.29 -13.23 27.03
C LYS A 227 25.26 -13.77 28.10
N ALA A 228 26.56 -13.48 27.98
CA ALA A 228 27.56 -14.02 28.90
C ALA A 228 27.57 -13.30 30.25
N SER A 229 27.45 -11.97 30.23
CA SER A 229 27.38 -11.12 31.43
C SER A 229 25.95 -10.91 31.92
N GLY A 230 24.96 -11.06 31.05
CA GLY A 230 23.57 -10.68 31.32
C GLY A 230 23.32 -9.18 31.24
N GLU A 231 24.29 -8.40 30.77
CA GLU A 231 24.14 -6.96 30.56
C GLU A 231 23.20 -6.69 29.39
N ASP A 232 22.32 -5.70 29.58
CA ASP A 232 21.23 -5.42 28.66
C ASP A 232 20.95 -3.91 28.56
N ARG A 233 21.01 -3.40 27.33
CA ARG A 233 20.78 -2.00 27.01
C ARG A 233 19.30 -1.79 26.73
N ASN A 234 18.67 -1.01 27.58
CA ASN A 234 17.23 -0.79 27.53
C ASN A 234 16.92 0.70 27.50
N LEU A 235 15.86 1.06 26.76
CA LEU A 235 15.27 2.40 26.80
C LEU A 235 13.85 2.34 27.37
N TYR A 236 13.60 3.13 28.41
CA TYR A 236 12.27 3.27 29.00
C TYR A 236 11.77 4.68 28.77
N ILE A 237 10.62 4.81 28.08
CA ILE A 237 9.92 6.09 27.93
C ILE A 237 8.95 6.22 29.10
N GLU A 238 9.27 7.10 30.04
CA GLU A 238 8.49 7.29 31.27
C GLU A 238 7.28 8.16 30.99
N GLN A 239 7.51 9.33 30.38
CA GLN A 239 6.49 10.33 30.13
C GLN A 239 6.79 11.14 28.88
N VAL A 240 5.74 11.49 28.14
CA VAL A 240 5.83 12.41 27.00
C VAL A 240 4.79 13.50 27.19
N PHE A 241 5.15 14.75 26.92
CA PHE A 241 4.25 15.89 26.98
C PHE A 241 4.37 16.75 25.72
N ALA A 242 3.25 17.31 25.28
CA ALA A 242 3.23 18.44 24.35
C ALA A 242 2.57 19.62 25.04
N LEU A 243 3.30 20.74 25.15
CA LEU A 243 2.85 21.96 25.87
C LEU A 243 2.25 21.68 27.26
N GLY A 244 2.90 20.80 28.02
CA GLY A 244 2.45 20.44 29.38
C GLY A 244 1.27 19.47 29.44
N ARG A 245 0.69 19.07 28.31
CA ARG A 245 -0.33 18.00 28.25
C ARG A 245 0.36 16.63 28.09
N PRO A 246 0.09 15.64 28.96
CA PRO A 246 0.66 14.31 28.82
C PRO A 246 0.12 13.65 27.55
N LEU A 247 1.01 13.05 26.78
CA LEU A 247 0.70 12.22 25.63
C LEU A 247 0.71 10.76 26.03
N ARG A 248 -0.16 9.97 25.41
CA ARG A 248 -0.15 8.51 25.52
C ARG A 248 0.25 7.90 24.19
N PRO A 249 1.13 6.88 24.21
CA PRO A 249 1.45 6.17 22.98
C PRO A 249 0.18 5.48 22.49
N SER A 250 0.02 5.45 21.17
CA SER A 250 -0.97 4.61 20.53
C SER A 250 -0.54 3.14 20.55
N PHE A 251 0.78 2.88 20.52
CA PHE A 251 1.40 1.58 20.78
C PHE A 251 2.89 1.75 21.10
N ILE A 252 3.49 0.70 21.65
CA ILE A 252 4.94 0.53 21.82
C ILE A 252 5.28 -0.85 21.29
N GLU A 253 6.28 -0.96 20.41
CA GLU A 253 6.67 -2.25 19.82
C GLU A 253 8.17 -2.43 19.79
N THR A 254 8.58 -3.70 19.84
CA THR A 254 9.97 -4.12 19.62
C THR A 254 10.22 -4.51 18.16
N GLY A 255 11.48 -4.56 17.75
CA GLY A 255 11.93 -4.83 16.39
C GLY A 255 12.70 -3.66 15.76
N LYS A 256 13.44 -3.96 14.69
CA LYS A 256 14.05 -2.95 13.82
C LYS A 256 13.17 -2.75 12.58
N GLY A 257 13.20 -1.56 12.01
CA GLY A 257 12.68 -1.39 10.67
C GLY A 257 11.14 -1.42 10.65
N ILE A 258 10.62 -2.14 9.65
CA ILE A 258 9.19 -2.44 9.53
C ILE A 258 8.63 -3.24 10.70
N LYS A 259 9.47 -4.03 11.39
CA LYS A 259 9.03 -4.84 12.54
C LYS A 259 8.72 -4.00 13.77
N ALA A 260 9.29 -2.79 13.88
CA ALA A 260 9.02 -1.88 15.00
C ALA A 260 7.63 -1.23 14.93
N PHE A 261 6.85 -1.52 13.88
CA PHE A 261 5.62 -0.82 13.52
C PHE A 261 4.66 -1.71 12.70
N ASP A 262 4.65 -3.00 12.98
CA ASP A 262 3.81 -3.99 12.29
C ASP A 262 2.63 -4.49 13.14
N CYS A 263 2.51 -4.00 14.37
CA CYS A 263 1.43 -4.32 15.31
C CYS A 263 1.43 -5.72 15.90
N LEU A 264 2.53 -6.47 15.80
CA LEU A 264 2.58 -7.86 16.24
C LEU A 264 3.30 -8.04 17.57
N ASP A 265 4.18 -7.11 17.93
CA ASP A 265 5.16 -7.27 19.01
C ASP A 265 4.98 -6.18 20.09
N GLU A 266 3.73 -5.98 20.54
CA GLU A 266 3.37 -4.98 21.56
C GLU A 266 4.17 -5.20 22.86
N ALA A 267 4.82 -4.14 23.31
CA ALA A 267 5.70 -4.16 24.47
C ALA A 267 5.25 -3.15 25.55
N LYS A 268 5.62 -3.42 26.80
CA LYS A 268 5.41 -2.47 27.92
C LYS A 268 6.51 -1.40 28.01
N GLY A 269 7.54 -1.49 27.16
CA GLY A 269 8.72 -0.63 27.10
C GLY A 269 9.69 -1.13 26.02
N LEU A 270 10.72 -0.35 25.69
CA LEU A 270 11.67 -0.69 24.63
C LEU A 270 12.87 -1.46 25.23
N GLN A 271 12.62 -2.73 25.55
CA GLN A 271 13.64 -3.65 26.09
C GLN A 271 14.55 -4.28 25.03
N SER A 272 14.28 -3.96 23.78
CA SER A 272 15.12 -4.19 22.63
C SER A 272 14.84 -3.03 21.68
N GLU A 273 15.54 -2.97 20.56
CA GLU A 273 15.22 -1.99 19.52
C GLU A 273 13.74 -1.97 19.21
N GLY A 274 13.20 -0.79 18.94
CA GLY A 274 11.78 -0.63 18.79
C GLY A 274 11.38 0.84 18.82
N ALA A 275 10.08 1.07 18.82
CA ALA A 275 9.54 2.42 18.81
C ALA A 275 8.19 2.54 19.53
N ALA A 276 7.97 3.71 20.10
CA ALA A 276 6.67 4.16 20.58
C ALA A 276 6.10 5.18 19.60
N ARG A 277 4.85 4.99 19.15
CA ARG A 277 4.15 5.93 18.27
C ARG A 277 3.04 6.66 19.02
N TYR A 278 2.93 7.95 18.77
CA TYR A 278 1.89 8.82 19.31
C TYR A 278 1.15 9.46 18.15
N ARG A 279 -0.14 9.18 18.00
CA ARG A 279 -1.02 9.97 17.14
C ARG A 279 -1.38 11.27 17.84
N ILE A 280 -1.14 12.39 17.16
CA ILE A 280 -1.42 13.74 17.67
C ILE A 280 -2.32 14.46 16.67
N VAL A 281 -3.39 15.09 17.15
CA VAL A 281 -4.23 16.00 16.37
C VAL A 281 -4.01 17.40 16.91
N VAL A 282 -3.44 18.26 16.07
CA VAL A 282 -3.19 19.69 16.33
C VAL A 282 -4.37 20.51 15.83
N GLY A 283 -4.79 21.52 16.61
CA GLY A 283 -5.93 22.37 16.26
C GLY A 283 -7.31 21.74 16.52
N GLY A 284 -7.37 20.62 17.26
CA GLY A 284 -8.64 19.97 17.63
C GLY A 284 -9.49 20.77 18.63
N PRO A 285 -10.80 20.47 18.73
CA PRO A 285 -11.70 21.16 19.66
C PRO A 285 -11.23 21.00 21.12
N ARG A 286 -11.39 22.08 21.90
CA ARG A 286 -11.03 22.15 23.32
C ARG A 286 -11.83 21.19 24.19
#